data_AF-A0A9X8VFT1-F1
#
_entry.id   AF-A0A9X8VFT1-F1
#
_cell.length_a   1.000
_cell.length_b   1.000
_cell.length_c   1.000
_cell.angle_alpha   90.00
_cell.angle_beta   90.00
_cell.angle_gamma   90.00
#
_symmetry.space_group_name_H-M   'P 1'
#
loop_
_entity.id
_entity.type
_entity.pdbx_description
1 polymer ?
#
loop_
_entity_poly.entity_id
_entity_poly.type
_entity_poly.pdbx_seq_one_letter_code
_entity_poly.pdbx_strand_id
1 'polypeptide(L)'
;FHLLGMITVKDFQKAERKPNACKDEHGRLRVGAAVGAGAGNEERVDALVAAGVDVLLIDSSHGHSEGVLQRIRETRAKYPDLQIVGGNVATAAGAKALAEAGVSAVKVGIGP
;
A
#
# COMPACT_ATOMS: atom_id res chain seq x y z
N PHE A 1 20.59 13.92 -29.66
CA PHE A 1 19.52 12.92 -29.51
C PHE A 1 19.98 11.85 -28.52
N HIS A 2 19.16 11.50 -27.53
CA HIS A 2 19.43 10.41 -26.58
C HIS A 2 18.22 9.46 -26.52
N LEU A 3 18.44 8.21 -26.15
CA LEU A 3 17.38 7.19 -26.02
C LEU A 3 16.44 7.56 -24.87
N LEU A 4 15.12 7.52 -25.11
CA LEU A 4 14.09 7.86 -24.13
C LEU A 4 13.37 6.63 -23.54
N GLY A 5 13.41 5.48 -24.21
CA GLY A 5 12.71 4.28 -23.76
C GLY A 5 12.75 3.13 -24.77
N MET A 6 12.24 1.97 -24.36
CA MET A 6 12.14 0.76 -25.18
C MET A 6 10.81 0.06 -24.89
N ILE A 7 10.14 -0.41 -25.93
CA ILE A 7 8.94 -1.26 -25.84
C ILE A 7 9.25 -2.56 -26.54
N THR A 8 8.83 -3.69 -25.97
CA THR A 8 9.12 -5.02 -26.51
C THR A 8 7.88 -5.71 -27.07
N VAL A 9 8.05 -6.64 -28.01
CA VAL A 9 6.95 -7.49 -28.54
C VAL A 9 6.25 -8.26 -27.40
N LYS A 10 7.00 -8.62 -26.35
CA LYS A 10 6.44 -9.30 -25.17
C LYS A 10 5.43 -8.44 -24.42
N ASP A 11 5.58 -7.12 -24.43
CA ASP A 11 4.65 -6.20 -23.75
C ASP A 11 3.27 -6.21 -24.43
N PHE A 12 3.24 -6.20 -25.77
CA PHE A 12 2.00 -6.35 -26.56
C PHE A 12 1.34 -7.72 -26.33
N GLN A 13 2.12 -8.80 -26.44
CA GLN A 13 1.61 -10.16 -26.23
C GLN A 13 1.02 -10.34 -24.82
N LYS A 14 1.64 -9.74 -23.80
CA LYS A 14 1.10 -9.76 -22.42
C LYS A 14 -0.19 -8.95 -22.31
N ALA A 15 -0.28 -7.80 -22.96
CA ALA A 15 -1.47 -6.96 -22.95
C ALA A 15 -2.68 -7.67 -23.59
N GLU A 16 -2.50 -8.29 -24.76
CA GLU A 16 -3.56 -9.07 -25.43
C GLU A 16 -3.98 -10.30 -24.62
N ARG A 17 -3.02 -11.05 -24.05
CA ARG A 17 -3.31 -12.26 -23.28
C ARG A 17 -3.91 -11.99 -21.91
N LYS A 18 -3.71 -10.78 -21.35
CA LYS A 18 -4.16 -10.37 -20.01
C LYS A 18 -4.85 -9.00 -20.06
N PRO A 19 -6.02 -8.90 -20.73
CA PRO A 19 -6.70 -7.61 -20.94
C PRO A 19 -7.15 -6.97 -19.63
N ASN A 20 -7.43 -7.78 -18.60
CA ASN A 20 -7.87 -7.32 -17.28
C ASN A 20 -6.72 -7.28 -16.25
N ALA A 21 -5.46 -7.19 -16.70
CA ALA A 21 -4.33 -7.07 -15.77
C ALA A 21 -4.45 -5.78 -14.94
N CYS A 22 -4.25 -5.89 -13.62
CA CYS A 22 -4.23 -4.75 -12.72
C CYS A 22 -2.99 -3.89 -12.99
N LYS A 23 -3.19 -2.77 -13.69
CA LYS A 23 -2.12 -1.87 -14.11
C LYS A 23 -2.31 -0.46 -13.57
N ASP A 24 -1.21 0.26 -13.44
CA ASP A 24 -1.20 1.71 -13.19
C ASP A 24 -1.45 2.49 -14.49
N GLU A 25 -1.46 3.82 -14.38
CA GLU A 25 -1.65 4.74 -15.52
C GLU A 25 -0.49 4.71 -16.54
N HIS A 26 0.64 4.12 -16.18
CA HIS A 26 1.80 3.93 -17.05
C HIS A 26 1.84 2.53 -17.69
N GLY A 27 0.84 1.68 -17.42
CA GLY A 27 0.75 0.32 -17.94
C GLY A 27 1.62 -0.71 -17.20
N ARG A 28 2.22 -0.35 -16.07
CA ARG A 28 2.99 -1.26 -15.18
C ARG A 28 2.02 -2.05 -14.32
N LEU A 29 2.40 -3.26 -13.90
CA LEU A 29 1.59 -4.03 -12.96
C LEU A 29 1.60 -3.34 -11.59
N ARG A 30 0.43 -3.23 -10.96
CA ARG A 30 0.34 -2.67 -9.60
C ARG A 30 0.94 -3.62 -8.58
N VAL A 31 1.63 -3.07 -7.59
CA VAL A 31 2.28 -3.82 -6.51
C VAL A 31 1.90 -3.24 -5.15
N GLY A 32 1.57 -4.14 -4.22
CA GLY A 32 1.40 -3.81 -2.82
C GLY A 32 2.48 -4.45 -1.95
N ALA A 33 2.79 -3.82 -0.81
CA ALA A 33 3.72 -4.35 0.18
C ALA A 33 3.18 -4.17 1.60
N ALA A 34 3.60 -5.04 2.51
CA ALA A 34 3.21 -5.00 3.91
C ALA A 34 4.41 -4.66 4.81
N VAL A 35 4.17 -3.84 5.83
CA VAL A 35 5.12 -3.51 6.90
C VAL A 35 4.43 -3.65 8.25
N GLY A 36 5.20 -3.97 9.28
CA GLY A 36 4.69 -3.95 10.65
C GLY A 36 4.56 -2.52 11.19
N ALA A 37 3.84 -2.37 12.31
CA ALA A 37 3.72 -1.08 13.01
C ALA A 37 4.82 -0.82 14.06
N GLY A 38 5.75 -1.76 14.26
CA GLY A 38 6.85 -1.60 15.21
C GLY A 38 7.88 -0.56 14.78
N ALA A 39 8.65 -0.05 15.74
CA ALA A 39 9.76 0.87 15.48
C ALA A 39 10.81 0.27 14.53
N GLY A 40 11.42 1.10 13.68
CA GLY A 40 12.44 0.69 12.71
C GLY A 40 11.88 0.27 11.36
N ASN A 41 10.57 0.37 11.13
CA ASN A 41 9.96 0.13 9.82
C ASN A 41 9.97 1.37 8.91
N GLU A 42 10.35 2.54 9.43
CA GLU A 42 10.42 3.81 8.68
C GLU A 42 11.27 3.69 7.41
N GLU A 43 12.50 3.20 7.55
CA GLU A 43 13.43 3.05 6.43
C GLU A 43 12.89 2.07 5.39
N ARG A 44 12.15 1.04 5.83
CA ARG A 44 11.51 0.08 4.93
C ARG A 44 10.35 0.72 4.16
N VAL A 45 9.54 1.54 4.82
CA VAL A 45 8.48 2.31 4.14
C VAL A 45 9.09 3.23 3.10
N ASP A 46 10.13 3.98 3.47
CA ASP A 46 10.81 4.90 2.57
C ASP A 46 11.37 4.20 1.34
N ALA A 47 12.03 3.05 1.55
CA ALA A 47 12.56 2.23 0.46
C ALA A 47 11.46 1.70 -0.47
N LEU A 48 10.32 1.26 0.07
CA LEU A 48 9.18 0.77 -0.71
C LEU A 48 8.52 1.89 -1.52
N VAL A 49 8.36 3.07 -0.94
CA VAL A 49 7.82 4.25 -1.65
C VAL A 49 8.79 4.69 -2.74
N ALA A 50 10.09 4.74 -2.47
CA ALA A 50 11.10 5.06 -3.47
C ALA A 50 11.13 4.04 -4.63
N ALA A 51 10.83 2.77 -4.34
CA ALA A 51 10.69 1.72 -5.36
C ALA A 51 9.38 1.81 -6.17
N GLY A 52 8.43 2.66 -5.76
CA GLY A 52 7.19 2.90 -6.47
C GLY A 52 6.07 1.92 -6.11
N VAL A 53 5.95 1.51 -4.84
CA VAL A 53 4.79 0.72 -4.39
C VAL A 53 3.48 1.50 -4.57
N ASP A 54 2.44 0.86 -5.10
CA ASP A 54 1.14 1.49 -5.30
C ASP A 54 0.33 1.58 -4.00
N VAL A 55 0.46 0.55 -3.16
CA VAL A 55 -0.32 0.41 -1.92
C VAL A 55 0.54 -0.17 -0.79
N LEU A 56 0.49 0.47 0.37
CA LEU A 56 1.19 0.04 1.57
C LEU A 56 0.21 -0.46 2.62
N LEU A 57 0.38 -1.69 3.08
CA LEU A 57 -0.36 -2.26 4.19
C LEU A 57 0.45 -2.11 5.49
N ILE A 58 -0.10 -1.38 6.46
CA ILE A 58 0.41 -1.37 7.83
C ILE A 58 -0.28 -2.51 8.56
N ASP A 59 0.43 -3.63 8.70
CA ASP A 59 -0.10 -4.90 9.15
C ASP A 59 0.18 -5.11 10.65
N SER A 60 -0.88 -5.43 11.39
CA SER A 60 -0.83 -5.73 12.82
C SER A 60 -1.92 -6.74 13.17
N SER A 61 -1.66 -7.59 14.17
CA SER A 61 -2.69 -8.47 14.74
C SER A 61 -3.80 -7.68 15.45
N HIS A 62 -3.50 -6.48 15.94
CA HIS A 62 -4.45 -5.57 16.56
C HIS A 62 -4.27 -4.14 16.02
N GLY A 63 -4.97 -3.84 14.93
CA GLY A 63 -4.90 -2.57 14.23
C GLY A 63 -5.50 -1.39 14.99
N HIS A 64 -6.37 -1.63 15.98
CA HIS A 64 -6.95 -0.61 16.84
C HIS A 64 -6.09 -0.31 18.08
N SER A 65 -4.77 -0.24 17.91
CA SER A 65 -3.82 0.17 18.94
C SER A 65 -3.23 1.54 18.63
N GLU A 66 -2.92 2.33 19.65
CA GLU A 66 -2.42 3.70 19.45
C GLU A 66 -1.12 3.73 18.64
N GLY A 67 -0.22 2.76 18.83
CA GLY A 67 1.01 2.65 18.04
C GLY A 67 0.74 2.45 16.54
N VAL A 68 -0.26 1.64 16.18
CA VAL A 68 -0.66 1.44 14.78
C VAL A 68 -1.30 2.72 14.22
N LEU A 69 -2.23 3.33 14.96
CA LEU A 69 -2.90 4.57 14.53
C LEU A 69 -1.89 5.69 14.32
N GLN A 70 -0.96 5.87 15.26
CA GLN A 70 0.08 6.87 15.16
C GLN A 70 0.99 6.61 13.97
N ARG A 71 1.36 5.34 13.73
CA ARG A 71 2.16 4.99 12.56
C ARG A 71 1.46 5.32 11.24
N ILE A 72 0.15 5.05 11.14
CA ILE A 72 -0.67 5.40 9.98
C ILE A 72 -0.68 6.92 9.78
N ARG A 73 -0.93 7.71 10.84
CA ARG A 73 -0.94 9.18 10.76
C ARG A 73 0.39 9.73 10.26
N GLU A 74 1.50 9.23 10.81
CA GLU A 74 2.85 9.65 10.42
C GLU A 74 3.17 9.26 8.96
N THR A 75 2.75 8.06 8.54
CA THR A 75 2.95 7.60 7.15
C THR A 75 2.12 8.43 6.18
N ARG A 76 0.85 8.72 6.51
CA ARG A 76 -0.02 9.59 5.73
C ARG A 76 0.52 11.02 5.65
N ALA A 77 1.04 11.56 6.76
CA ALA A 77 1.61 12.90 6.78
C ALA A 77 2.86 13.00 5.89
N LYS A 78 3.71 11.97 5.89
CA LYS A 78 4.91 11.91 5.05
C LYS A 78 4.61 11.61 3.58
N TYR A 79 3.59 10.80 3.31
CA TYR A 79 3.19 10.37 1.97
C TYR A 79 1.69 10.60 1.74
N PRO A 80 1.26 11.86 1.46
CA PRO A 80 -0.15 12.23 1.37
C PRO A 80 -0.93 11.47 0.30
N ASP A 81 -0.30 11.10 -0.81
CA ASP A 81 -0.96 10.46 -1.97
C ASP A 81 -0.87 8.92 -1.95
N LEU A 82 -0.05 8.34 -1.08
CA LEU A 82 0.15 6.90 -1.01
C LEU A 82 -1.15 6.19 -0.59
N GLN A 83 -1.52 5.11 -1.26
CA GLN A 83 -2.65 4.31 -0.81
C GLN A 83 -2.23 3.48 0.40
N ILE A 84 -2.92 3.67 1.53
CA ILE A 84 -2.59 3.01 2.79
C ILE A 84 -3.74 2.08 3.17
N VAL A 85 -3.44 0.81 3.41
CA VAL A 85 -4.37 -0.13 4.03
C VAL A 85 -3.96 -0.30 5.48
N GLY A 86 -4.91 -0.19 6.41
CA GLY A 86 -4.66 -0.46 7.83
C GLY A 86 -5.48 -1.63 8.33
N GLY A 87 -4.91 -2.40 9.24
CA GLY A 87 -5.60 -3.52 9.88
C GLY A 87 -4.70 -4.28 10.85
N ASN A 88 -5.19 -5.34 11.48
CA ASN A 88 -6.55 -5.89 11.37
C ASN A 88 -7.50 -5.36 12.43
N VAL A 89 -8.79 -5.24 12.09
CA VAL A 89 -9.86 -4.92 13.03
C VAL A 89 -11.05 -5.86 12.89
N ALA A 90 -11.81 -6.03 13.96
CA ALA A 90 -13.06 -6.80 13.98
C ALA A 90 -14.24 -6.02 14.56
N THR A 91 -14.05 -4.73 14.84
CA THR A 91 -15.08 -3.86 15.45
C THR A 91 -15.29 -2.62 14.61
N ALA A 92 -16.51 -2.09 14.64
CA ALA A 92 -16.85 -0.83 13.98
C ALA A 92 -16.00 0.33 14.52
N ALA A 93 -15.72 0.35 15.84
CA ALA A 93 -14.86 1.35 16.46
C ALA A 93 -13.42 1.31 15.89
N GLY A 94 -12.84 0.11 15.75
CA GLY A 94 -11.51 -0.03 15.16
C GLY A 94 -11.46 0.37 13.69
N ALA A 95 -12.48 0.02 12.91
CA ALA A 95 -12.57 0.45 11.51
C ALA A 95 -12.67 1.98 11.39
N LYS A 96 -13.48 2.62 12.25
CA LYS A 96 -13.61 4.08 12.31
C LYS A 96 -12.30 4.76 12.71
N ALA A 97 -11.61 4.25 13.74
CA ALA A 97 -10.34 4.78 14.18
C ALA A 97 -9.25 4.72 13.09
N LEU A 98 -9.19 3.62 12.34
CA LEU A 98 -8.28 3.51 11.19
C LEU A 98 -8.61 4.51 10.08
N ALA A 99 -9.90 4.67 9.76
CA ALA A 99 -10.35 5.65 8.76
C ALA A 99 -9.98 7.09 9.19
N GLU A 100 -10.22 7.44 10.46
CA GLU A 100 -9.86 8.74 11.03
C GLU A 100 -8.35 8.97 11.08
N ALA A 101 -7.55 7.92 11.26
CA ALA A 101 -6.08 8.00 11.17
C ALA A 101 -5.58 8.25 9.73
N GLY A 102 -6.41 8.03 8.71
CA GLY A 102 -6.11 8.38 7.32
C GLY A 102 -5.80 7.21 6.39
N VAL A 103 -6.26 5.98 6.70
CA VAL A 103 -6.15 4.87 5.75
C VAL A 103 -7.07 5.09 4.54
N SER A 104 -6.64 4.60 3.37
CA SER A 104 -7.48 4.52 2.17
C SER A 104 -8.42 3.31 2.22
N ALA A 105 -8.05 2.25 2.94
CA ALA A 105 -8.89 1.07 3.13
C ALA A 105 -8.61 0.38 4.48
N VAL A 106 -9.61 -0.36 4.97
CA VAL A 106 -9.55 -1.10 6.24
C VAL A 106 -9.52 -2.60 5.95
N LYS A 107 -8.54 -3.33 6.52
CA LYS A 107 -8.50 -4.79 6.51
C LYS A 107 -9.23 -5.34 7.74
N VAL A 108 -10.31 -6.10 7.47
CA VAL A 108 -11.21 -6.65 8.49
C VAL A 108 -10.98 -8.16 8.68
N GLY A 109 -11.01 -8.61 9.94
CA GLY A 109 -10.89 -10.02 10.35
C GLY A 109 -9.56 -10.31 11.06
N ILE A 110 -9.56 -11.17 12.07
CA ILE A 110 -8.35 -11.47 12.89
C ILE A 110 -7.65 -12.76 12.42
N GLY A 111 -8.22 -13.46 11.42
CA GLY A 111 -7.85 -14.84 11.09
C GLY A 111 -8.36 -15.82 12.15
N PRO A 112 -8.78 -17.05 11.80
CA PRO A 112 -8.94 -18.13 12.77
C PRO A 112 -7.59 -18.61 13.32
#